data_AF-A0A974PSK2-F1
#
_entry.id   AF-A0A974PSK2-F1
#
_cell.length_a   1.000
_cell.length_b   1.000
_cell.length_c   1.000
_cell.angle_alpha   90.00
_cell.angle_beta   90.00
_cell.angle_gamma   90.00
#
_symmetry.space_group_name_H-M   'P 1'
#
loop_
_entity.id
_entity.type
_entity.pdbx_description
1 polymer ?
#
loop_
_entity_poly.entity_id
_entity_poly.type
_entity_poly.pdbx_seq_one_letter_code
_entity_poly.pdbx_strand_id
1 'polypeptide(L)'
;MVEGTEAARLGITQWTAEAGELDARVAEIAGRISGLSRQALAASKDCIAAWSDPRADGFAREIEKPAQIMPTREARERVERFFARKAS
;
A
#
# COMPACT_ATOMS: atom_id res chain seq x y z
N MET A 1 -15.48 19.71 15.11
CA MET A 1 -15.42 18.92 13.87
C MET A 1 -14.71 19.77 12.83
N VAL A 2 -13.87 19.18 11.96
CA VAL A 2 -13.15 19.90 10.90
C VAL A 2 -13.71 19.50 9.54
N GLU A 3 -13.71 20.43 8.59
CA GLU A 3 -14.13 20.19 7.22
C GLU A 3 -13.16 19.25 6.48
N GLY A 4 -13.63 18.58 5.42
CA GLY A 4 -12.83 17.60 4.69
C GLY A 4 -11.51 18.15 4.14
N THR A 5 -11.53 19.38 3.59
CA THR A 5 -10.34 20.07 3.07
C THR A 5 -9.33 20.41 4.17
N GLU A 6 -9.82 20.82 5.34
CA GLU A 6 -8.98 21.10 6.50
C GLU A 6 -8.42 19.81 7.10
N ALA A 7 -9.21 18.73 7.14
CA ALA A 7 -8.75 17.42 7.57
C ALA A 7 -7.59 16.90 6.70
N ALA A 8 -7.66 17.11 5.37
CA ALA A 8 -6.57 16.75 4.47
C ALA A 8 -5.34 17.62 4.66
N ARG A 9 -5.51 18.93 4.86
CA ARG A 9 -4.40 19.86 5.16
C ARG A 9 -3.67 19.47 6.45
N LEU A 10 -4.39 18.98 7.45
CA LEU A 10 -3.86 18.52 8.74
C LEU A 10 -3.31 17.08 8.69
N GLY A 11 -3.46 16.36 7.57
CA GLY A 11 -3.00 14.97 7.43
C GLY A 11 -3.87 13.93 8.15
N ILE A 12 -5.09 14.29 8.56
CA ILE A 12 -6.07 13.38 9.16
C ILE A 12 -6.66 12.45 8.09
N THR A 13 -6.88 12.99 6.89
CA THR A 13 -7.28 12.24 5.71
C THR A 13 -6.24 12.40 4.61
N GLN A 14 -6.12 11.40 3.73
CA GLN A 14 -5.20 11.45 2.59
C GLN A 14 -5.80 12.19 1.38
N TRP A 15 -7.12 12.12 1.22
CA TRP A 15 -7.85 12.66 0.07
C TRP A 15 -9.16 13.31 0.50
N THR A 16 -9.64 14.20 -0.37
CA THR A 16 -10.99 14.78 -0.34
C THR A 16 -11.67 14.52 -1.69
N ALA A 17 -12.99 14.50 -1.69
CA ALA A 17 -13.82 14.43 -2.88
C ALA A 17 -15.09 15.26 -2.65
N GLU A 18 -15.69 15.77 -3.73
CA GLU A 18 -17.03 16.33 -3.66
C GLU A 18 -18.04 15.25 -3.26
N ALA A 19 -19.12 15.63 -2.58
CA ALA A 19 -20.07 14.67 -2.02
C ALA A 19 -20.64 13.70 -3.07
N GLY A 20 -20.91 14.18 -4.29
CA GLY A 20 -21.41 13.34 -5.40
C GLY A 20 -20.34 12.46 -6.07
N GLU A 21 -19.06 12.65 -5.76
CA GLU A 21 -17.93 11.94 -6.38
C GLU A 21 -17.28 10.93 -5.43
N LEU A 22 -17.69 10.90 -4.16
CA LEU A 22 -17.07 10.06 -3.13
C LEU A 22 -17.05 8.58 -3.52
N ASP A 23 -18.17 8.03 -3.97
CA ASP A 23 -18.28 6.62 -4.35
C ASP A 23 -17.35 6.28 -5.52
N ALA A 24 -17.31 7.15 -6.54
CA ALA A 24 -16.42 6.98 -7.69
C ALA A 24 -14.95 7.01 -7.25
N ARG A 25 -14.59 7.93 -6.35
CA ARG A 25 -13.23 8.03 -5.82
C ARG A 25 -12.82 6.83 -4.98
N VAL A 26 -13.73 6.32 -4.14
CA VAL A 26 -13.51 5.09 -3.36
C VAL A 26 -13.31 3.90 -4.28
N ALA A 27 -14.16 3.75 -5.30
CA ALA A 27 -14.05 2.66 -6.27
C ALA A 27 -12.73 2.71 -7.05
N GLU A 28 -12.29 3.89 -7.48
CA GLU A 28 -10.99 4.08 -8.14
C GLU A 28 -9.83 3.60 -7.25
N ILE A 29 -9.81 4.04 -5.99
CA ILE A 29 -8.75 3.67 -5.05
C ILE A 29 -8.78 2.17 -4.75
N ALA A 30 -9.95 1.62 -4.46
CA ALA A 30 -10.12 0.19 -4.19
C ALA A 30 -9.69 -0.66 -5.40
N GLY A 31 -10.08 -0.26 -6.62
CA GLY A 31 -9.71 -0.94 -7.85
C GLY A 31 -8.20 -0.91 -8.12
N ARG A 32 -7.54 0.22 -7.85
CA ARG A 32 -6.06 0.31 -7.92
C ARG A 32 -5.40 -0.64 -6.93
N ILE A 33 -5.88 -0.67 -5.68
CA ILE A 33 -5.31 -1.52 -4.62
C ILE A 33 -5.57 -3.00 -4.91
N SER A 34 -6.72 -3.38 -5.47
CA SER A 34 -7.06 -4.77 -5.77
C SER A 34 -6.15 -5.40 -6.84
N GLY A 35 -5.50 -4.60 -7.68
CA GLY A 35 -4.52 -5.09 -8.66
C GLY A 35 -3.13 -5.41 -8.05
N LEU A 36 -2.88 -5.01 -6.81
CA LEU A 36 -1.58 -5.20 -6.16
C LEU A 36 -1.43 -6.62 -5.57
N SER A 37 -0.20 -6.96 -5.18
CA SER A 37 0.07 -8.26 -4.55
C SER A 37 -0.43 -8.27 -3.12
N ARG A 38 -1.27 -9.26 -2.78
CA ARG A 38 -1.82 -9.40 -1.42
C ARG A 38 -0.71 -9.58 -0.38
N GLN A 39 0.28 -10.41 -0.68
CA GLN A 39 1.43 -10.66 0.22
C GLN A 39 2.27 -9.39 0.43
N ALA A 40 2.51 -8.60 -0.62
CA ALA A 40 3.24 -7.34 -0.51
C ALA A 40 2.45 -6.32 0.31
N LEU A 41 1.14 -6.18 0.06
CA LEU A 41 0.27 -5.29 0.85
C LEU A 41 0.25 -5.65 2.33
N ALA A 42 0.18 -6.95 2.66
CA ALA A 42 0.22 -7.41 4.03
C ALA A 42 1.56 -7.08 4.71
N ALA A 43 2.68 -7.35 4.04
CA ALA A 43 4.01 -7.00 4.54
C ALA A 43 4.19 -5.48 4.73
N SER A 44 3.81 -4.66 3.74
CA SER A 44 3.93 -3.21 3.85
C SER A 44 3.09 -2.67 5.01
N LYS A 45 1.86 -3.17 5.21
CA LYS A 45 1.04 -2.78 6.35
C LYS A 45 1.66 -3.18 7.69
N ASP A 46 2.30 -4.34 7.74
CA ASP A 46 2.99 -4.81 8.95
C ASP A 46 4.24 -3.97 9.26
N CYS A 47 5.00 -3.53 8.25
CA CYS A 47 6.09 -2.57 8.44
C CYS A 47 5.58 -1.19 8.91
N ILE A 48 4.51 -0.67 8.29
CA ILE A 48 3.91 0.61 8.71
C ILE A 48 3.40 0.53 10.15
N ALA A 49 2.79 -0.58 10.54
CA ALA A 49 2.30 -0.78 11.90
C ALA A 49 3.43 -0.76 12.95
N ALA A 50 4.63 -1.25 12.58
CA ALA A 50 5.78 -1.25 13.47
C ALA A 50 6.22 0.17 13.90
N TRP A 51 5.94 1.20 13.09
CA TRP A 51 6.20 2.60 13.48
C TRP A 51 5.52 3.00 14.80
N SER A 52 4.33 2.43 15.06
CA SER A 52 3.55 2.76 16.26
C SER A 52 3.91 1.91 17.48
N ASP A 53 4.80 0.92 17.34
CA ASP A 53 5.26 0.07 18.43
C ASP A 53 6.72 0.43 18.82
N PRO A 54 6.95 1.12 19.95
CA PRO A 54 8.29 1.50 20.39
C PRO A 54 9.23 0.32 20.67
N ARG A 55 8.70 -0.90 20.77
CA ARG A 55 9.47 -2.13 21.02
C ARG A 55 9.81 -2.88 19.74
N ALA A 56 9.23 -2.49 18.61
CA ALA A 56 9.50 -3.12 17.34
C ALA A 56 10.79 -2.57 16.72
N ASP A 57 11.66 -3.46 16.26
CA ASP A 57 12.72 -3.10 15.33
C ASP A 57 12.13 -3.01 13.91
N GLY A 58 11.68 -1.80 13.55
CA GLY A 58 11.10 -1.54 12.23
C GLY A 58 12.08 -1.82 11.08
N PHE A 59 13.37 -1.53 11.28
CA PHE A 59 14.40 -1.73 10.26
C PHE A 59 14.63 -3.22 9.99
N ALA A 60 14.81 -4.03 11.04
CA ALA A 60 14.93 -5.47 10.89
C ALA A 60 13.69 -6.06 10.18
N ARG A 61 12.49 -5.59 10.54
CA ARG A 61 11.23 -6.04 9.94
C ARG A 61 11.15 -5.72 8.45
N GLU A 62 11.60 -4.53 8.04
CA GLU A 62 11.65 -4.13 6.63
C GLU A 62 12.59 -5.02 5.80
N ILE A 63 13.67 -5.54 6.38
CA ILE A 63 14.58 -6.49 5.71
C ILE A 63 13.98 -7.91 5.65
N GLU A 64 13.34 -8.36 6.72
CA GLU A 64 12.78 -9.71 6.82
C GLU A 64 11.62 -9.97 5.86
N LYS A 65 10.72 -8.99 5.67
CA LYS A 65 9.52 -9.17 4.85
C LYS A 65 9.81 -9.49 3.38
N PRO A 66 10.67 -8.74 2.67
CA PRO A 66 11.07 -9.11 1.31
C PRO A 66 11.71 -10.49 1.24
N ALA A 67 12.55 -10.86 2.20
CA ALA A 67 13.21 -12.18 2.22
C ALA A 67 12.19 -13.34 2.26
N GLN A 68 11.05 -13.15 2.92
CA GLN A 68 9.95 -14.13 2.96
C GLN A 68 9.10 -14.14 1.68
N ILE A 69 8.93 -12.98 1.04
CA ILE A 69 8.02 -12.81 -0.12
C ILE A 69 8.70 -13.19 -1.43
N MET A 70 9.95 -12.78 -1.64
CA MET A 70 10.66 -12.96 -2.91
C MET A 70 10.76 -14.42 -3.40
N PRO A 71 10.89 -15.44 -2.52
CA PRO A 71 10.91 -16.83 -2.95
C PRO A 71 9.57 -17.35 -3.50
N THR A 72 8.45 -16.67 -3.25
CA THR A 72 7.11 -17.14 -3.64
C THR A 72 6.89 -17.14 -5.15
N ARG A 73 6.01 -18.02 -5.63
CA ARG A 73 5.65 -18.09 -7.06
C ARG A 73 5.07 -16.77 -7.57
N GLU A 74 4.16 -16.16 -6.81
CA GLU A 74 3.53 -14.89 -7.18
C GLU A 74 4.57 -13.77 -7.36
N ALA A 75 5.55 -13.67 -6.47
CA ALA A 75 6.61 -12.67 -6.57
C ALA A 75 7.46 -12.88 -7.83
N ARG A 76 7.87 -14.12 -8.10
CA ARG A 76 8.63 -14.48 -9.31
C ARG A 76 7.88 -14.14 -10.59
N GLU A 77 6.62 -14.55 -10.71
CA GLU A 77 5.79 -14.25 -11.87
C GLU A 77 5.61 -12.75 -12.11
N ARG A 78 5.47 -11.95 -11.03
CA ARG A 78 5.38 -10.48 -11.14
C ARG A 78 6.71 -9.87 -11.60
N VAL A 79 7.85 -10.37 -11.12
CA VAL A 79 9.19 -9.94 -11.56
C VAL A 79 9.41 -10.29 -13.04
N GLU A 80 9.06 -11.50 -13.45
CA GLU A 80 9.12 -11.94 -14.85
C GLU A 80 8.28 -11.04 -15.75
N ARG A 81 7.02 -10.77 -15.37
CA ARG A 81 6.14 -9.83 -16.12
C ARG A 81 6.74 -8.43 -16.21
N PHE A 82 7.40 -7.94 -15.17
CA PHE A 82 8.06 -6.64 -15.18
C PHE A 82 9.17 -6.60 -16.24
N PHE A 83 10.03 -7.61 -16.29
CA PHE A 83 11.10 -7.70 -17.30
C PHE A 83 10.56 -7.92 -18.72
N ALA A 84 9.52 -8.75 -18.89
CA ALA A 84 8.88 -8.97 -20.18
C ALA A 84 8.32 -7.66 -20.78
N ARG A 85 7.69 -6.82 -19.96
CA ARG A 85 7.16 -5.51 -20.40
C ARG A 85 8.26 -4.51 -20.79
N LYS A 86 9.46 -4.65 -20.25
CA LYS A 86 10.60 -3.76 -20.58
C LYS A 86 11.27 -4.12 -21.91
N ALA A 87 11.06 -5.34 -22.41
CA ALA A 87 11.65 -5.83 -23.65
C ALA A 87 10.78 -5.60 -24.91
N SER A 88 9.55 -5.10 -24.75
CA SER A 88 8.63 -4.69 -25.83
C SER A 88 8.58 -3.18 -25.96
#